data_AF-A0AAD6F072-F1
#
_entry.id   AF-A0AAD6F072-F1
#
_cell.length_a   1.000
_cell.length_b   1.000
_cell.length_c   1.000
_cell.angle_alpha   90.00
_cell.angle_beta   90.00
_cell.angle_gamma   90.00
#
_symmetry.space_group_name_H-M   'P 1'
#
loop_
_entity.id
_entity.type
_entity.pdbx_description
1 polymer ?
#
loop_
_entity_poly.entity_id
_entity_poly.type
_entity_poly.pdbx_seq_one_letter_code
_entity_poly.pdbx_strand_id
1 'polypeptide(L)'
;MITKTISFHVQDDHTGDWSLYREDLGGPIGGMTLLGWWPWSLFKHLAEHANVIEWTGFASHNYNETSPPMGSGHFASELDGKAASFNDCFGFDENGYVYEDGYSPDPFVSKSDCYSVSDWYETEHAARRHFFYGGPGGCSK
;
A
#
# COMPACT_ATOMS: atom_id res chain seq x y z
N MET A 1 14.36 -14.89 -0.53
CA MET A 1 13.42 -13.82 -0.16
C MET A 1 12.21 -13.99 -1.04
N ILE A 2 11.01 -14.23 -0.48
CA ILE A 2 9.79 -14.38 -1.30
C ILE A 2 9.15 -12.99 -1.33
N THR A 3 9.35 -12.28 -2.43
CA THR A 3 8.61 -11.05 -2.72
C THR A 3 7.20 -11.47 -3.15
N LYS A 4 6.18 -11.05 -2.40
CA LYS A 4 4.78 -11.16 -2.81
C LYS A 4 4.32 -9.79 -3.27
N THR A 5 4.28 -9.56 -4.57
CA THR A 5 3.68 -8.36 -5.14
C THR A 5 2.18 -8.59 -5.22
N ILE A 6 1.39 -7.72 -4.61
CA ILE A 6 -0.06 -7.67 -4.80
C ILE A 6 -0.35 -6.31 -5.45
N SER A 7 -0.57 -6.32 -6.76
CA SER A 7 -1.03 -5.13 -7.48
C SER A 7 -2.53 -4.98 -7.22
N PHE A 8 -2.93 -3.83 -6.70
CA PHE A 8 -4.33 -3.45 -6.57
C PHE A 8 -4.60 -2.33 -7.57
N HIS A 9 -5.46 -2.60 -8.55
CA HIS A 9 -5.99 -1.55 -9.41
C HIS A 9 -7.36 -1.14 -8.87
N VAL A 10 -7.52 0.16 -8.64
CA VAL A 10 -8.72 0.77 -8.08
C VAL A 10 -9.19 1.80 -9.11
N GLN A 11 -10.18 1.41 -9.91
CA GLN A 11 -10.67 2.21 -11.05
C GLN A 11 -12.04 2.80 -10.73
N ASP A 12 -12.19 4.10 -10.98
CA ASP A 12 -13.47 4.73 -11.24
C ASP A 12 -13.71 4.71 -12.76
N ASP A 13 -14.79 4.09 -13.22
CA ASP A 13 -15.16 4.00 -14.64
C ASP A 13 -15.98 5.21 -15.13
N HIS A 14 -15.83 6.35 -14.44
CA HIS A 14 -16.62 7.57 -14.57
C HIS A 14 -18.09 7.42 -14.15
N THR A 15 -18.46 6.29 -13.53
CA THR A 15 -19.76 6.11 -12.88
C THR A 15 -19.70 6.34 -11.37
N GLY A 16 -18.50 6.49 -10.81
CA GLY A 16 -18.21 6.59 -9.38
C GLY A 16 -18.03 5.23 -8.68
N ASP A 17 -18.22 4.14 -9.41
CA ASP A 17 -18.13 2.78 -8.87
C ASP A 17 -16.67 2.33 -8.80
N TRP A 18 -16.32 1.61 -7.73
CA TRP A 18 -14.95 1.18 -7.49
C TRP A 18 -14.79 -0.31 -7.75
N SER A 19 -13.79 -0.67 -8.55
CA SER A 19 -13.40 -2.06 -8.78
C SER A 19 -11.99 -2.33 -8.25
N LEU A 20 -11.79 -3.47 -7.59
CA LEU A 20 -10.48 -3.92 -7.11
C LEU A 20 -10.00 -5.11 -7.94
N TYR A 21 -8.88 -4.97 -8.62
CA TYR A 21 -8.27 -6.07 -9.40
C TYR A 21 -6.96 -6.56 -8.79
N ARG A 22 -6.60 -7.80 -9.13
CA ARG A 22 -5.33 -8.44 -8.78
C ARG A 22 -4.72 -9.15 -10.00
N GLU A 23 -3.47 -8.81 -10.31
CA GLU A 23 -2.79 -9.21 -11.55
C GLU A 23 -2.08 -10.58 -11.49
N ASP A 24 -1.63 -11.03 -10.32
CA ASP A 24 -0.85 -12.28 -10.18
C ASP A 24 -1.71 -13.56 -10.12
N LEU A 25 -3.02 -13.43 -10.35
CA LEU A 25 -3.97 -14.54 -10.33
C LEU A 25 -4.28 -15.13 -11.72
N GLY A 26 -3.75 -14.55 -12.79
CA GLY A 26 -3.95 -15.06 -14.16
C GLY A 26 -5.42 -14.96 -14.61
N GLY A 27 -6.09 -13.88 -14.24
CA GLY A 27 -7.51 -13.68 -14.50
C GLY A 27 -7.82 -13.41 -15.98
N PRO A 28 -9.12 -13.45 -16.34
CA PRO A 28 -9.56 -13.49 -17.73
C PRO A 28 -9.36 -12.18 -18.50
N ILE A 29 -9.12 -11.07 -17.80
CA ILE A 29 -8.96 -9.73 -18.40
C ILE A 29 -7.49 -9.35 -18.35
N GLY A 30 -6.72 -9.68 -19.39
CA GLY A 30 -5.30 -9.31 -19.46
C GLY A 30 -4.43 -9.82 -18.30
N GLY A 31 -4.84 -10.91 -17.62
CA GLY A 31 -4.17 -11.43 -16.42
C GLY A 31 -4.76 -10.93 -15.09
N MET A 32 -5.65 -9.93 -15.12
CA MET A 32 -6.30 -9.37 -13.93
C MET A 32 -7.52 -10.20 -13.49
N THR A 33 -7.63 -10.42 -12.18
CA THR A 33 -8.80 -11.00 -11.50
C THR A 33 -9.51 -9.93 -10.69
N LEU A 34 -10.80 -9.73 -10.94
CA LEU A 34 -11.65 -8.88 -10.10
C LEU A 34 -11.81 -9.52 -8.72
N LEU A 35 -11.39 -8.82 -7.68
CA LEU A 35 -11.54 -9.24 -6.28
C LEU A 35 -12.80 -8.66 -5.63
N GLY A 36 -13.24 -7.49 -6.07
CA GLY A 36 -14.43 -6.85 -5.52
C GLY A 36 -14.87 -5.64 -6.32
N TRP A 37 -16.14 -5.28 -6.13
CA TRP A 37 -16.80 -4.14 -6.75
C TRP A 37 -17.70 -3.47 -5.72
N TRP A 38 -17.68 -2.14 -5.67
CA TRP A 38 -18.43 -1.34 -4.72
C TRP A 38 -19.09 -0.15 -5.43
N PRO A 39 -20.42 -0.01 -5.35
CA PRO A 39 -21.10 1.09 -6.02
C PRO A 39 -20.81 2.41 -5.31
N TRP A 40 -20.76 3.50 -6.07
CA TRP A 40 -20.48 4.86 -5.60
C TRP A 40 -21.35 5.27 -4.41
N SER A 41 -22.61 4.82 -4.41
CA SER A 41 -23.61 5.12 -3.38
C SER A 41 -23.24 4.63 -1.97
N LEU A 42 -22.25 3.74 -1.84
CA LEU A 42 -21.70 3.33 -0.54
C LEU A 42 -20.79 4.41 0.06
N PHE A 43 -20.27 5.31 -0.76
CA PHE A 43 -19.25 6.28 -0.36
C PHE A 43 -19.80 7.70 -0.33
N LYS A 44 -19.52 8.40 0.77
CA LYS A 44 -19.88 9.82 0.90
C LYS A 44 -18.82 10.77 0.33
N HIS A 45 -17.57 10.32 0.28
CA HIS A 45 -16.40 11.14 -0.06
C HIS A 45 -15.51 10.55 -1.15
N LEU A 46 -15.82 9.32 -1.60
CA LEU A 46 -15.12 8.64 -2.70
C LEU A 46 -16.07 8.39 -3.88
N ALA A 47 -17.27 8.96 -3.86
CA ALA A 47 -18.27 8.73 -4.91
C ALA A 47 -17.88 9.34 -6.26
N GLU A 48 -17.03 10.37 -6.27
CA GLU A 48 -16.64 11.09 -7.50
C GLU A 48 -15.17 10.86 -7.87
N HIS A 49 -14.26 10.83 -6.89
CA HIS A 49 -12.84 10.55 -7.08
C HIS A 49 -12.16 10.36 -5.71
N ALA A 50 -10.95 9.80 -5.72
CA ALA A 50 -10.08 9.82 -4.56
C ALA A 50 -9.24 11.11 -4.53
N ASN A 51 -9.22 11.78 -3.38
CA ASN A 51 -8.39 12.97 -3.16
C ASN A 51 -7.02 12.65 -2.55
N VAL A 52 -6.93 11.49 -1.91
CA VAL A 52 -5.75 11.04 -1.18
C VAL A 52 -5.61 9.54 -1.42
N ILE A 53 -4.38 9.12 -1.69
CA ILE A 53 -4.00 7.71 -1.77
C ILE A 53 -3.09 7.45 -0.56
N GLU A 54 -3.31 6.37 0.17
CA GLU A 54 -2.44 6.00 1.30
C GLU A 54 -2.09 4.52 1.21
N TRP A 55 -0.81 4.22 1.45
CA TRP A 55 -0.36 2.86 1.72
C TRP A 55 -0.27 2.67 3.22
N THR A 56 -1.20 1.92 3.77
CA THR A 56 -1.36 1.77 5.22
C THR A 56 -1.23 0.32 5.67
N GLY A 57 -1.01 0.15 6.96
CA GLY A 57 -0.95 -1.14 7.64
C GLY A 57 -1.10 -0.93 9.14
N PHE A 58 -1.52 -1.97 9.86
CA PHE A 58 -1.65 -1.90 11.30
C PHE A 58 -1.20 -3.20 11.95
N ALA A 59 -0.65 -3.07 13.16
CA ALA A 59 -0.46 -4.16 14.09
C ALA A 59 -1.43 -3.98 15.26
N SER A 60 -2.10 -5.05 15.67
CA SER A 60 -3.04 -5.03 16.79
C SER A 60 -2.73 -6.18 17.75
N HIS A 61 -2.92 -5.91 19.03
CA HIS A 61 -2.70 -6.86 20.12
C HIS A 61 -3.63 -6.56 21.29
N ASN A 62 -3.79 -7.50 22.23
CA ASN A 62 -4.57 -7.26 23.44
C ASN A 62 -3.80 -6.38 24.44
N TYR A 63 -4.52 -5.76 25.39
CA TYR A 63 -3.93 -4.84 26.38
C TYR A 63 -2.83 -5.50 27.25
N ASN A 64 -2.96 -6.80 27.55
CA ASN A 64 -2.00 -7.56 28.37
C ASN A 64 -0.93 -8.28 27.54
N GLU A 65 -0.89 -8.05 26.23
CA GLU A 65 0.08 -8.65 25.32
C GLU A 65 0.98 -7.56 24.76
N THR A 66 2.17 -7.94 24.33
CA THR A 66 3.02 -7.06 23.54
C THR A 66 2.61 -7.09 22.07
N SER A 67 2.85 -5.99 21.37
CA SER A 67 2.54 -5.89 19.95
C SER A 67 3.37 -6.90 19.13
N PRO A 68 2.79 -7.50 18.06
CA PRO A 68 3.51 -8.44 17.21
C PRO A 68 4.54 -7.71 16.32
N PRO A 69 5.51 -8.43 15.74
CA PRO A 69 6.37 -7.85 14.71
C PRO A 69 5.56 -7.43 13.47
N MET A 70 6.04 -6.41 12.77
CA MET A 70 5.47 -5.94 11.50
C MET A 70 6.47 -6.18 10.36
N GLY A 71 5.96 -6.59 9.19
CA GLY A 71 6.80 -6.92 8.03
C GLY A 71 7.72 -8.09 8.31
N SER A 72 9.03 -7.89 8.18
CA SER A 72 10.06 -8.88 8.49
C SER A 72 10.52 -8.87 9.95
N GLY A 73 9.99 -7.97 10.79
CA GLY A 73 10.46 -7.75 12.17
C GLY A 73 11.70 -6.84 12.28
N HIS A 74 12.25 -6.39 11.15
CA HIS A 74 13.36 -5.43 11.09
C HIS A 74 12.87 -4.00 10.93
N PHE A 75 13.64 -3.03 11.41
CA PHE A 75 13.34 -1.61 11.19
C PHE A 75 13.61 -1.23 9.73
N ALA A 76 12.84 -0.26 9.22
CA ALA A 76 12.94 0.25 7.85
C ALA A 76 14.35 0.78 7.52
N SER A 77 15.07 1.32 8.50
CA SER A 77 16.46 1.78 8.35
C SER A 77 17.47 0.66 8.05
N GLU A 78 17.06 -0.61 8.20
CA GLU A 78 17.90 -1.76 7.83
C GLU A 78 17.83 -2.11 6.33
N LEU A 79 16.92 -1.46 5.58
CA LEU A 79 16.84 -1.47 4.11
C LEU A 79 16.79 -2.88 3.49
N ASP A 80 17.19 -2.97 2.23
CA ASP A 80 17.21 -4.18 1.43
C ASP A 80 17.96 -5.34 2.11
N GLY A 81 17.43 -6.54 1.92
CA GLY A 81 17.99 -7.74 2.54
C GLY A 81 17.49 -8.02 3.96
N LYS A 82 16.86 -7.03 4.61
CA LYS A 82 16.39 -7.15 6.00
C LYS A 82 14.99 -6.62 6.22
N ALA A 83 14.74 -5.34 5.94
CA ALA A 83 13.44 -4.71 6.12
C ALA A 83 12.44 -5.23 5.08
N ALA A 84 11.15 -5.20 5.42
CA ALA A 84 10.11 -5.41 4.43
C ALA A 84 9.91 -4.13 3.62
N SER A 85 9.46 -4.26 2.37
CA SER A 85 9.17 -3.12 1.51
C SER A 85 7.86 -3.29 0.74
N PHE A 86 7.21 -2.17 0.47
CA PHE A 86 6.24 -2.06 -0.60
C PHE A 86 6.98 -1.58 -1.83
N ASN A 87 6.97 -2.41 -2.88
CA ASN A 87 7.61 -2.12 -4.16
C ASN A 87 6.54 -1.87 -5.21
N ASP A 88 6.94 -1.31 -6.36
CA ASP A 88 6.03 -1.13 -7.50
C ASP A 88 4.81 -0.25 -7.16
N CYS A 89 4.99 0.77 -6.32
CA CYS A 89 3.93 1.72 -6.01
C CYS A 89 3.83 2.75 -7.13
N PHE A 90 2.68 2.80 -7.78
CA PHE A 90 2.33 3.76 -8.83
C PHE A 90 1.04 4.48 -8.46
N GLY A 91 0.94 5.76 -8.82
CA GLY A 91 -0.32 6.48 -8.89
C GLY A 91 -0.83 6.48 -10.33
N PHE A 92 -2.14 6.31 -10.51
CA PHE A 92 -2.79 6.39 -11.82
C PHE A 92 -3.90 7.43 -11.77
N ASP A 93 -4.13 8.13 -12.89
CA ASP A 93 -5.28 9.01 -13.07
C ASP A 93 -6.55 8.24 -13.48
N GLU A 94 -7.67 8.96 -13.60
CA GLU A 94 -8.98 8.42 -14.00
C GLU A 94 -8.97 7.75 -15.39
N ASN A 95 -8.04 8.11 -16.26
CA ASN A 95 -7.91 7.55 -17.59
C ASN A 95 -6.96 6.33 -17.63
N GLY A 96 -6.41 5.95 -16.47
CA GLY A 96 -5.45 4.87 -16.32
C GLY A 96 -4.02 5.24 -16.72
N TYR A 97 -3.71 6.54 -16.85
CA TYR A 97 -2.33 6.99 -17.09
C TYR A 97 -1.57 7.08 -15.77
N VAL A 98 -0.30 6.69 -15.81
CA VAL A 98 0.60 6.79 -14.66
C VAL A 98 0.86 8.26 -14.34
N TYR A 99 0.83 8.61 -13.05
CA TYR A 99 1.27 9.92 -12.58
C TYR A 99 2.80 9.99 -12.59
N GLU A 100 3.36 10.60 -13.63
CA GLU A 100 4.81 10.54 -13.93
C GLU A 100 5.72 11.15 -12.85
N ASP A 101 5.23 12.18 -12.15
CA ASP A 101 5.97 12.79 -11.03
C ASP A 101 6.06 11.86 -9.80
N GLY A 102 5.30 10.75 -9.82
CA GLY A 102 5.14 9.85 -8.69
C GLY A 102 4.23 10.43 -7.61
N TYR A 103 3.69 9.56 -6.78
CA TYR A 103 2.88 9.95 -5.63
C TYR A 103 3.55 9.42 -4.36
N SER A 104 3.87 10.33 -3.43
CA SER A 104 4.73 10.03 -2.28
C SER A 104 4.21 10.76 -1.03
N PRO A 105 3.13 10.25 -0.41
CA PRO A 105 2.55 10.84 0.79
C PRO A 105 3.54 10.75 1.96
N ASP A 106 3.45 11.70 2.89
CA ASP A 106 4.35 11.75 4.03
C ASP A 106 4.23 10.48 4.90
N PRO A 107 5.36 9.91 5.36
CA PRO A 107 5.35 8.75 6.22
C PRO A 107 4.73 9.06 7.59
N PHE A 108 3.88 8.15 8.09
CA PHE A 108 3.26 8.26 9.41
C PHE A 108 3.38 6.96 10.20
N VAL A 109 3.79 7.06 11.48
CA VAL A 109 3.91 5.93 12.41
C VAL A 109 3.34 6.31 13.77
N SER A 110 2.35 5.55 14.24
CA SER A 110 1.68 5.82 15.52
C SER A 110 2.47 5.37 16.75
N LYS A 111 3.40 4.41 16.60
CA LYS A 111 4.27 3.87 17.67
C LYS A 111 5.70 3.68 17.14
N SER A 112 6.45 4.78 17.05
CA SER A 112 7.81 4.81 16.48
C SER A 112 8.84 3.98 17.25
N ASP A 113 8.59 3.68 18.54
CA ASP A 113 9.49 2.87 19.36
C ASP A 113 9.54 1.40 18.92
N CYS A 114 8.50 0.93 18.22
CA CYS A 114 8.37 -0.49 17.84
C CYS A 114 8.27 -0.70 16.34
N TYR A 115 7.92 0.33 15.59
CA TYR A 115 7.73 0.29 14.16
C TYR A 115 8.34 1.50 13.50
N SER A 116 8.67 1.36 12.22
CA SER A 116 9.25 2.41 11.41
C SER A 116 8.75 2.25 9.98
N VAL A 117 8.70 3.38 9.28
CA VAL A 117 8.55 3.46 7.84
C VAL A 117 9.63 4.41 7.34
N SER A 118 10.21 4.14 6.19
CA SER A 118 11.18 5.03 5.57
C SER A 118 10.48 6.13 4.77
N ASP A 119 11.26 7.12 4.33
CA ASP A 119 10.87 7.95 3.19
C ASP A 119 10.73 7.11 1.91
N TRP A 120 10.17 7.75 0.89
CA TRP A 120 10.03 7.16 -0.44
C TRP A 120 11.35 7.16 -1.20
N TYR A 121 11.64 6.04 -1.86
CA TYR A 121 12.79 5.86 -2.73
C TYR A 121 12.35 5.84 -4.19
N GLU A 122 13.10 6.58 -5.01
CA GLU A 122 12.97 6.59 -6.47
C GLU A 122 13.61 5.35 -7.08
N THR A 123 13.05 4.91 -8.20
CA THR A 123 13.70 3.92 -9.07
C THR A 123 14.11 4.59 -10.38
N GLU A 124 14.69 3.83 -11.32
CA GLU A 124 15.00 4.34 -12.67
C GLU A 124 13.77 4.90 -13.40
N HIS A 125 12.57 4.42 -13.04
CA HIS A 125 11.30 4.97 -13.51
C HIS A 125 10.75 5.93 -12.44
N ALA A 126 10.74 7.24 -12.71
CA ALA A 126 10.40 8.27 -11.71
C ALA A 126 9.02 8.08 -11.06
N ALA A 127 8.05 7.59 -11.84
CA ALA A 127 6.72 7.28 -11.34
C ALA A 127 6.66 6.07 -10.39
N ARG A 128 7.65 5.17 -10.46
CA ARG A 128 7.72 3.94 -9.67
C ARG A 128 8.43 4.24 -8.37
N ARG A 129 7.69 4.13 -7.28
CA ARG A 129 8.19 4.40 -5.92
C ARG A 129 8.19 3.13 -5.08
N HIS A 130 9.03 3.12 -4.05
CA HIS A 130 9.01 2.09 -3.02
C HIS A 130 9.39 2.68 -1.66
N PHE A 131 9.04 1.98 -0.59
CA PHE A 131 9.43 2.35 0.76
C PHE A 131 9.59 1.10 1.62
N PHE A 132 10.38 1.22 2.68
CA PHE A 132 10.60 0.17 3.67
C PHE A 132 9.71 0.40 4.89
N TYR A 133 9.29 -0.69 5.50
CA TYR A 133 8.49 -0.68 6.72
C TYR A 133 8.83 -1.88 7.59
N GLY A 134 8.51 -1.76 8.87
CA GLY A 134 8.56 -2.88 9.80
C GLY A 134 9.03 -2.49 11.18
N GLY A 135 9.25 -3.52 11.98
CA GLY A 135 9.84 -3.41 13.31
C GLY A 135 9.52 -4.63 14.16
N PRO A 136 10.28 -4.85 15.24
CA PRO A 136 10.21 -6.08 16.02
C PRO A 136 8.91 -6.22 16.82
N GLY A 137 8.11 -5.15 16.94
CA GLY A 137 7.00 -5.12 17.88
C GLY A 137 7.50 -4.98 19.31
N GLY A 138 6.77 -5.54 20.27
CA GLY A 138 7.13 -5.43 21.69
C GLY A 138 6.51 -4.23 22.43
N CYS A 139 5.71 -3.40 21.75
CA CYS A 139 5.05 -2.26 22.37
C CYS A 139 3.89 -2.69 23.26
N SER A 140 3.70 -2.01 24.39
CA SER A 140 2.44 -2.02 25.12
C SER A 140 1.48 -0.97 24.55
N LYS A 141 0.18 -1.18 24.76
CA LYS A 141 -0.86 -0.23 24.34
C LYS A 141 -0.72 1.09 25.09
#